data_AF-A0A383EQS8-F1
#
_entry.id   AF-A0A383EQS8-F1
#
_cell.length_a   1.000
_cell.length_b   1.000
_cell.length_c   1.000
_cell.angle_alpha   90.00
_cell.angle_beta   90.00
_cell.angle_gamma   90.00
#
_symmetry.space_group_name_H-M   'P 1'
#
loop_
_entity.id
_entity.type
_entity.pdbx_description
1 polymer ?
#
loop_
_entity_poly.entity_id
_entity_poly.type
_entity_poly.pdbx_seq_one_letter_code
_entity_poly.pdbx_strand_id
1 'polypeptide(L)'
;YTRKQKIVITVAGPFFGFVMAGGCYGILFLGQDLQSGAGGYLKYFLILMIYLNTFWSFLNLLPIVPLDGGQLLGHIMHDKKPVLRGIIGAFSAFVAGIILLQLGYIFGMILFGFLAYQNLQAAERAKRGYW
;
A
#
# COMPACT_ATOMS: atom_id res chain seq x y z
N TYR A 1 13.44 11.14 15.36
CA TYR A 1 12.74 11.75 14.22
C TYR A 1 11.62 12.66 14.69
N THR A 2 11.54 13.88 14.15
CA THR A 2 10.39 14.76 14.31
C THR A 2 9.18 14.20 13.55
N ARG A 3 7.95 14.59 13.92
CA ARG A 3 6.72 14.06 13.30
C ARG A 3 6.68 14.26 11.78
N LYS A 4 7.13 15.43 11.31
CA LYS A 4 7.24 15.73 9.87
C LYS A 4 8.21 14.78 9.18
N GLN A 5 9.34 14.47 9.81
CA GLN A 5 10.30 13.48 9.27
C GLN A 5 9.68 12.09 9.19
N LYS A 6 8.92 11.65 10.21
CA LYS A 6 8.25 10.34 10.16
C LYS A 6 7.23 10.25 9.03
N ILE A 7 6.41 11.29 8.84
CA ILE A 7 5.45 11.37 7.73
C ILE A 7 6.16 11.31 6.38
N VAL A 8 7.25 12.07 6.20
CA VAL A 8 8.03 12.06 4.96
C VAL A 8 8.63 10.68 4.70
N ILE A 9 9.21 10.04 5.71
CA ILE A 9 9.79 8.69 5.58
C ILE A 9 8.72 7.67 5.20
N THR A 10 7.56 7.69 5.85
CA THR A 10 6.46 6.76 5.57
C THR A 10 5.87 6.97 4.17
N VAL A 11 5.76 8.21 3.70
CA VAL A 11 5.25 8.51 2.35
C VAL A 11 6.31 8.26 1.26
N ALA A 12 7.60 8.27 1.61
CA ALA A 12 8.68 8.08 0.65
C ALA A 12 8.60 6.73 -0.07
N GLY A 13 8.14 5.67 0.59
CA GLY A 13 7.95 4.34 -0.02
C GLY A 13 6.96 4.39 -1.19
N PRO A 14 5.67 4.69 -0.95
CA PRO A 14 4.67 4.81 -2.02
C PRO A 14 5.04 5.88 -3.06
N PHE A 15 5.61 7.00 -2.62
CA PHE A 15 6.05 8.06 -3.54
C PHE A 15 7.10 7.57 -4.52
N PHE A 16 8.11 6.84 -4.05
CA PHE A 16 9.14 6.27 -4.92
C PHE A 16 8.54 5.29 -5.94
N GLY A 17 7.58 4.47 -5.52
CA GLY A 17 6.87 3.57 -6.44
C GLY A 17 6.12 4.33 -7.54
N PHE A 18 5.40 5.41 -7.22
CA PHE A 18 4.76 6.25 -8.24
C PHE A 18 5.76 6.94 -9.17
N VAL A 19 6.89 7.42 -8.64
CA VAL A 19 7.96 8.00 -9.46
C VAL A 19 8.54 6.97 -10.43
N MET A 20 8.79 5.74 -9.96
CA MET A 20 9.26 4.64 -10.81
C MET A 20 8.24 4.28 -11.90
N ALA A 21 6.96 4.19 -11.55
CA ALA A 21 5.89 3.96 -12.52
C ALA A 21 5.83 5.08 -13.58
N GLY A 22 5.91 6.34 -13.15
CA GLY A 22 5.95 7.50 -14.04
C GLY A 22 7.18 7.50 -14.97
N GLY A 23 8.35 7.15 -14.45
CA GLY A 23 9.58 7.02 -15.24
C GLY A 23 9.47 5.93 -16.30
N CYS A 24 8.98 4.74 -15.94
CA CYS A 24 8.75 3.65 -16.89
C CYS A 24 7.70 4.02 -17.95
N TYR A 25 6.64 4.73 -17.56
CA TYR A 25 5.64 5.24 -18.49
C TYR A 25 6.24 6.25 -19.47
N GLY A 26 7.08 7.17 -18.99
CA GLY A 26 7.81 8.12 -19.84
C GLY A 26 8.71 7.43 -20.86
N ILE A 27 9.43 6.37 -20.45
CA ILE A 27 10.26 5.57 -21.36
C ILE A 27 9.41 4.89 -22.44
N LEU A 28 8.26 4.30 -22.06
CA LEU A 28 7.34 3.71 -23.03
C LEU A 28 6.76 4.73 -24.01
N PHE A 29 6.47 5.94 -23.54
CA PHE A 29 5.92 7.01 -24.36
C PHE A 29 6.94 7.55 -25.38
N LEU A 30 8.22 7.62 -25.00
CA LEU A 30 9.30 8.12 -25.85
C LEU A 30 9.91 7.04 -26.76
N GLY A 31 9.78 5.76 -26.42
CA GLY A 31 10.36 4.66 -27.18
C GLY A 31 9.53 4.29 -28.42
N GLN A 32 9.90 4.83 -29.57
CA GLN A 32 9.16 4.61 -30.83
C GLN A 32 9.32 3.20 -31.41
N ASP A 33 10.37 2.44 -31.06
CA ASP A 33 10.73 1.15 -31.69
C ASP A 33 10.73 -0.08 -30.76
N LEU A 34 9.92 -0.05 -29.70
CA LEU A 34 9.77 -1.15 -28.73
C LEU A 34 9.01 -2.39 -29.27
N GLN A 35 8.78 -2.48 -30.58
CA GLN A 35 8.10 -3.62 -31.23
C GLN A 35 9.07 -4.63 -31.86
N SER A 36 10.35 -4.29 -31.98
CA SER A 36 11.40 -5.21 -32.45
C SER A 36 11.67 -6.31 -31.40
N GLY A 37 12.21 -7.47 -31.79
CA GLY A 37 12.28 -8.67 -30.93
C GLY A 37 12.84 -8.44 -29.51
N ALA A 38 13.95 -7.70 -29.38
CA ALA A 38 14.50 -7.31 -28.07
C ALA A 38 13.68 -6.20 -27.37
N GLY A 39 13.05 -5.30 -28.15
CA GLY A 39 12.16 -4.25 -27.65
C GLY A 39 10.87 -4.79 -27.04
N GLY A 40 10.35 -5.92 -27.54
CA GLY A 40 9.14 -6.55 -27.01
C GLY A 40 9.26 -6.99 -25.55
N TYR A 41 10.40 -7.59 -25.17
CA TYR A 41 10.67 -7.96 -23.78
C TYR A 41 10.82 -6.73 -22.88
N LEU A 42 11.51 -5.70 -23.36
CA LEU A 42 11.65 -4.44 -22.61
C LEU A 42 10.29 -3.76 -22.40
N LYS A 43 9.43 -3.74 -23.42
CA LYS A 43 8.06 -3.22 -23.31
C LYS A 43 7.26 -3.97 -22.26
N TYR A 44 7.29 -5.31 -22.29
CA TYR A 44 6.59 -6.13 -21.31
C TYR A 44 7.10 -5.87 -19.88
N PHE A 45 8.43 -5.81 -19.71
CA PHE A 45 9.06 -5.46 -18.43
C PHE A 45 8.60 -4.10 -17.91
N LEU A 46 8.59 -3.06 -18.77
CA LEU A 46 8.18 -1.72 -18.39
C LEU A 46 6.69 -1.67 -17.99
N ILE A 47 5.80 -2.36 -18.71
CA ILE A 47 4.39 -2.45 -18.36
C ILE A 47 4.20 -3.13 -17.01
N LEU A 48 4.91 -4.24 -16.77
CA LEU A 48 4.91 -4.91 -15.47
C LEU A 48 5.42 -4.01 -14.35
N MET A 49 6.50 -3.26 -14.58
CA MET A 49 7.05 -2.32 -13.60
C MET A 49 6.04 -1.22 -13.27
N ILE A 50 5.35 -0.65 -14.27
CA ILE A 50 4.31 0.35 -14.04
C ILE A 50 3.18 -0.25 -13.21
N TYR A 51 2.68 -1.41 -13.62
CA TYR A 51 1.58 -2.08 -12.93
C TYR A 51 1.94 -2.40 -11.47
N LEU A 52 3.05 -3.10 -11.24
CA LEU A 52 3.47 -3.52 -9.90
C LEU A 52 3.74 -2.32 -9.01
N ASN A 53 4.52 -1.33 -9.45
CA ASN A 53 4.82 -0.17 -8.61
C ASN A 53 3.56 0.64 -8.29
N THR A 54 2.68 0.85 -9.26
CA THR A 54 1.43 1.57 -9.04
C THR A 54 0.52 0.82 -8.07
N PHE A 55 0.30 -0.47 -8.31
CA PHE A 55 -0.54 -1.33 -7.48
C PHE A 55 -0.04 -1.41 -6.04
N TRP A 56 1.25 -1.70 -5.84
CA TRP A 56 1.84 -1.78 -4.51
C TRP A 56 1.86 -0.42 -3.79
N SER A 57 2.08 0.69 -4.51
CA SER A 57 2.02 2.03 -3.91
C SER A 57 0.63 2.36 -3.40
N PHE A 58 -0.43 2.01 -4.14
CA PHE A 58 -1.81 2.16 -3.67
C PHE A 58 -2.11 1.28 -2.46
N LEU A 59 -1.70 0.01 -2.48
CA LEU A 59 -1.87 -0.88 -1.34
C LEU A 59 -1.15 -0.33 -0.10
N ASN A 60 0.08 0.15 -0.25
CA ASN A 60 0.85 0.68 0.88
C ASN A 60 0.25 1.96 1.45
N LEU A 61 -0.55 2.73 0.69
CA LEU A 61 -1.26 3.90 1.20
C LEU A 61 -2.56 3.57 1.94
N LEU A 62 -3.02 2.31 1.91
CA LEU A 62 -4.19 1.91 2.67
C LEU A 62 -3.94 2.10 4.17
N PRO A 63 -4.93 2.58 4.95
CA PRO A 63 -4.77 2.92 6.36
C PRO A 63 -4.76 1.68 7.28
N ILE A 64 -3.96 0.67 6.93
CA ILE A 64 -3.89 -0.65 7.57
C ILE A 64 -2.48 -0.80 8.17
N VAL A 65 -2.35 -1.15 9.46
CA VAL A 65 -1.03 -1.50 10.03
C VAL A 65 -0.70 -2.95 9.63
N PRO A 66 0.52 -3.28 9.16
CA PRO A 66 1.77 -2.50 9.20
C PRO A 66 2.07 -1.64 7.97
N LEU A 67 1.16 -1.51 7.00
CA LEU A 67 1.36 -0.72 5.79
C LEU A 67 1.62 0.76 6.11
N ASP A 68 2.28 1.45 5.17
CA ASP A 68 2.71 2.83 5.32
C ASP A 68 1.52 3.77 5.63
N GLY A 69 0.37 3.57 4.99
CA GLY A 69 -0.84 4.34 5.23
C GLY A 69 -1.37 4.21 6.67
N GLY A 70 -1.24 3.03 7.28
CA GLY A 70 -1.59 2.81 8.68
C GLY A 70 -0.66 3.56 9.64
N GLN A 71 0.64 3.58 9.33
CA GLN A 71 1.62 4.36 10.08
C GLN A 71 1.39 5.86 9.90
N LEU A 72 1.14 6.31 8.67
CA LEU A 72 0.82 7.69 8.32
C LEU A 72 -0.42 8.16 9.09
N LEU A 73 -1.48 7.35 9.14
CA LEU A 73 -2.67 7.64 9.91
C LEU A 73 -2.35 7.78 11.40
N GLY A 74 -1.51 6.90 11.97
CA GLY A 74 -1.03 7.04 13.35
C GLY A 74 -0.35 8.38 13.61
N HIS A 75 0.57 8.77 12.73
CA HIS A 75 1.24 10.07 12.80
C HIS A 75 0.25 11.23 12.69
N ILE A 76 -0.73 11.19 11.77
CA ILE A 76 -1.78 12.21 11.62
C ILE A 76 -2.66 12.31 12.87
N MET A 77 -3.00 11.18 13.49
CA MET A 77 -3.79 11.11 14.72
C MET A 77 -3.00 11.43 16.00
N HIS A 78 -1.73 11.83 15.88
CA HIS A 78 -0.81 12.09 17.00
C HIS A 78 -0.65 10.89 17.94
N ASP A 79 -0.90 9.67 17.47
CA ASP A 79 -0.92 8.46 18.29
C ASP A 79 -1.85 8.56 19.52
N LYS A 80 -2.81 9.50 19.53
CA LYS A 80 -3.72 9.75 20.66
C LYS A 80 -4.97 8.87 20.64
N LYS A 81 -5.30 8.28 19.49
CA LYS A 81 -6.53 7.50 19.29
C LYS A 81 -6.22 6.12 18.69
N PRO A 82 -5.47 5.27 19.39
CA PRO A 82 -4.91 4.10 18.73
C PRO A 82 -5.92 2.93 18.67
N VAL A 83 -7.05 3.00 19.40
CA VAL A 83 -8.25 2.17 19.19
C VAL A 83 -8.87 2.49 17.83
N LEU A 84 -9.12 3.78 17.58
CA LEU A 84 -9.75 4.24 16.35
C LEU A 84 -8.87 3.93 15.13
N ARG A 85 -7.55 4.07 15.26
CA ARG A 85 -6.59 3.65 14.23
C ARG A 85 -6.74 2.17 13.87
N GLY A 86 -6.80 1.29 14.87
CA GLY A 86 -6.96 -0.14 14.65
C GLY A 86 -8.33 -0.49 14.05
N ILE A 87 -9.41 0.19 14.44
CA ILE A 87 -10.73 0.00 13.82
C ILE A 87 -10.72 0.42 12.34
N ILE A 88 -10.14 1.59 12.03
CA ILE A 88 -10.03 2.07 10.64
C ILE A 88 -9.20 1.09 9.80
N GLY A 89 -8.07 0.60 10.33
CA GLY A 89 -7.23 -0.38 9.65
C GLY A 89 -7.90 -1.72 9.46
N ALA A 90 -8.65 -2.19 10.45
CA ALA A 90 -9.43 -3.41 10.35
C ALA A 90 -10.50 -3.33 9.27
N PHE A 91 -11.28 -2.25 9.27
CA PHE A 91 -12.33 -2.02 8.29
C PHE A 91 -11.74 -1.89 6.87
N SER A 92 -10.67 -1.14 6.72
CA SER A 92 -10.00 -0.95 5.42
C SER A 92 -9.42 -2.25 4.89
N ALA A 93 -8.83 -3.07 5.76
CA ALA A 93 -8.32 -4.38 5.38
C ALA A 93 -9.44 -5.35 5.01
N PHE A 94 -10.56 -5.33 5.75
CA PHE A 94 -11.73 -6.15 5.43
C PHE A 94 -12.30 -5.80 4.04
N VAL A 95 -12.52 -4.50 3.77
CA VAL A 95 -13.01 -4.03 2.46
C VAL A 95 -12.05 -4.44 1.33
N ALA A 96 -10.75 -4.23 1.53
CA ALA A 96 -9.73 -4.64 0.55
C ALA A 96 -9.76 -6.17 0.30
N GLY A 97 -9.93 -6.97 1.36
CA GLY A 97 -10.06 -8.43 1.24
C GLY A 97 -11.28 -8.86 0.43
N ILE A 98 -12.43 -8.21 0.61
CA ILE A 98 -13.65 -8.46 -0.18
C ILE A 98 -13.45 -8.09 -1.65
N ILE A 99 -12.84 -6.94 -1.93
CA ILE A 99 -12.52 -6.53 -3.31
C ILE A 99 -11.59 -7.55 -3.98
N LEU A 100 -10.54 -7.99 -3.28
CA LEU A 100 -9.61 -9.00 -3.79
C LEU A 100 -10.29 -10.35 -4.06
N LEU A 101 -11.27 -10.73 -3.23
CA LEU A 101 -12.08 -11.93 -3.46
C LEU A 101 -12.92 -11.82 -4.74
N GLN A 102 -13.57 -10.67 -4.96
CA GLN A 102 -14.36 -10.42 -6.17
C GLN A 102 -13.51 -10.47 -7.45
N LEU A 103 -12.23 -10.12 -7.35
CA LEU A 103 -11.25 -10.21 -8.44
C LEU A 103 -10.62 -11.62 -8.58
N GLY A 104 -10.99 -12.58 -7.74
CA GLY A 104 -10.47 -13.95 -7.77
C GLY A 104 -9.13 -14.16 -7.05
N TYR A 105 -8.61 -13.14 -6.36
CA TYR A 105 -7.35 -13.22 -5.61
C TYR A 105 -7.57 -13.81 -4.20
N ILE A 106 -7.77 -15.13 -4.12
CA ILE A 106 -8.03 -15.86 -2.86
C ILE A 106 -6.93 -15.60 -1.82
N PHE A 107 -5.66 -15.67 -2.24
CA PHE A 107 -4.53 -15.38 -1.35
C PHE A 107 -4.59 -13.95 -0.79
N GLY A 108 -4.97 -12.98 -1.63
CA GLY A 108 -5.15 -11.58 -1.22
C GLY A 108 -6.26 -11.43 -0.18
N MET A 109 -7.39 -12.10 -0.37
CA MET A 109 -8.48 -12.12 0.61
C MET A 109 -8.01 -12.67 1.97
N ILE A 110 -7.31 -13.80 1.98
CA ILE A 110 -6.81 -14.42 3.22
C ILE A 110 -5.83 -13.48 3.92
N LEU A 111 -4.87 -12.91 3.17
CA LEU A 111 -3.88 -11.98 3.71
C LEU A 111 -4.54 -10.75 4.33
N PHE A 112 -5.47 -10.11 3.62
CA PHE A 112 -6.16 -8.92 4.11
C PHE A 112 -7.17 -9.22 5.22
N GLY A 113 -7.78 -10.41 5.23
CA GLY A 113 -8.58 -10.89 6.37
C GLY A 113 -7.72 -11.07 7.63
N PHE A 114 -6.52 -11.60 7.49
CA PHE A 114 -5.56 -11.70 8.58
C PHE A 114 -5.10 -10.32 9.07
N LEU A 115 -4.81 -9.38 8.16
CA LEU A 115 -4.49 -8.00 8.52
C LEU A 115 -5.66 -7.30 9.23
N ALA A 116 -6.90 -7.56 8.81
CA ALA A 116 -8.08 -7.04 9.47
C ALA A 116 -8.16 -7.52 10.93
N TYR A 117 -7.97 -8.82 11.14
CA TYR A 117 -7.93 -9.41 12.47
C TYR A 117 -6.82 -8.81 13.35
N GLN A 118 -5.60 -8.64 12.82
CA GLN A 118 -4.50 -8.02 13.57
C GLN A 118 -4.83 -6.58 14.01
N ASN A 119 -5.44 -5.80 13.13
CA ASN A 119 -5.79 -4.40 13.44
C ASN A 119 -6.93 -4.32 14.48
N LEU A 120 -7.90 -5.24 14.45
CA LEU A 120 -8.91 -5.38 15.50
C LEU A 120 -8.27 -5.75 16.84
N GLN A 121 -7.40 -6.77 16.84
CA GLN A 121 -6.70 -7.20 18.04
C GLN A 121 -5.83 -6.07 18.62
N ALA A 122 -5.18 -5.28 17.76
CA ALA A 122 -4.47 -4.09 18.17
C ALA A 122 -5.40 -3.07 18.83
N ALA A 123 -6.61 -2.83 18.28
CA ALA A 123 -7.63 -1.96 18.86
C ALA A 123 -8.24 -2.46 20.18
N GLU A 124 -8.20 -3.77 20.44
CA GLU A 124 -8.62 -4.34 21.72
C GLU A 124 -7.54 -4.21 22.81
N ARG A 125 -6.28 -4.50 22.49
CA ARG A 125 -5.13 -4.38 23.43
C ARG A 125 -5.01 -2.95 23.95
N ALA A 126 -5.01 -2.05 22.99
CA ALA A 126 -5.34 -0.65 23.08
C ALA A 126 -6.40 -0.27 24.13
N LYS A 127 -7.64 -0.76 23.94
CA LYS A 127 -8.76 -0.47 24.83
C LYS A 127 -8.51 -0.96 26.26
N ARG A 128 -7.71 -2.02 26.42
CA ARG A 128 -7.31 -2.58 27.73
C ARG A 128 -6.15 -1.81 28.38
N GLY A 129 -5.58 -0.81 27.72
CA GLY A 129 -4.47 0.01 28.24
C GLY A 129 -3.07 -0.50 27.88
N TYR A 130 -2.96 -1.48 26.97
CA TYR A 130 -1.71 -2.13 26.60
C TYR A 130 -1.29 -1.53 25.27
N TRP A 131 -0.33 -0.59 25.27
CA TRP A 131 0.07 0.19 24.10
C TRP A 131 1.57 0.08 23.83
#